data_AF-Q9BV90-F1
#
_entry.id   AF-Q9BV90-F1
#
_cell.length_a   1.000
_cell.length_b   1.000
_cell.length_c   1.000
_cell.angle_alpha   90.00
_cell.angle_beta   90.00
_cell.angle_gamma   90.00
#
_symmetry.space_group_name_H-M   'P 1'
#
loop_
_entity.id
_entity.type
_entity.pdbx_description
1 polymer ?
#
loop_
_entity_poly.entity_id
_entity_poly.type
_entity_poly.pdbx_seq_one_letter_code
_entity_poly.pdbx_strand_id
1 'polypeptide(L)'
;MDVFQEGLAMVVQDPLLCDLPIQVTLEEVNSQIALEYGQAMTVRVCKMDGEVMPVVVVQSATVLDLKKAIQRYVQLKQEREGGIQHISWSYVWRTYHLTSAGEKLTEDRKKLRDYGIRNRDEVSFIKKLRQK
;
A
#
# COMPACT_ATOMS: atom_id res chain seq x y z
N MET A 1 -19.20 3.65 -24.84
CA MET A 1 -18.84 3.59 -23.40
C MET A 1 -19.14 2.22 -22.81
N ASP A 2 -19.97 1.41 -23.48
CA ASP A 2 -20.51 0.15 -22.94
C ASP A 2 -19.52 -1.02 -22.96
N VAL A 3 -18.73 -1.20 -24.02
CA VAL A 3 -17.82 -2.38 -24.14
C VAL A 3 -16.78 -2.44 -23.01
N PHE A 4 -16.27 -1.29 -22.54
CA PHE A 4 -15.30 -1.26 -21.45
C PHE A 4 -15.94 -1.55 -20.09
N GLN A 5 -17.14 -1.03 -19.84
CA GLN A 5 -17.90 -1.33 -18.62
C GLN A 5 -18.35 -2.79 -18.59
N GLU A 6 -18.80 -3.33 -19.73
CA GLU A 6 -19.11 -4.75 -19.89
C GLU A 6 -17.88 -5.63 -19.65
N GLY A 7 -16.74 -5.27 -20.24
CA GLY A 7 -15.47 -5.98 -20.02
C GLY A 7 -15.04 -5.96 -18.56
N LEU A 8 -15.11 -4.81 -17.89
CA LEU A 8 -14.83 -4.72 -16.45
C LEU A 8 -15.85 -5.52 -15.62
N ALA A 9 -17.14 -5.46 -15.96
CA ALA A 9 -18.16 -6.23 -15.26
C ALA A 9 -17.93 -7.74 -15.38
N MET A 10 -17.43 -8.22 -16.53
CA MET A 10 -17.01 -9.62 -16.70
C MET A 10 -15.77 -9.94 -15.86
N VAL A 11 -14.79 -9.05 -15.82
CA VAL A 11 -13.56 -9.25 -15.03
C VAL A 11 -13.88 -9.31 -13.53
N VAL A 12 -14.79 -8.48 -13.04
CA VAL A 12 -15.22 -8.44 -11.62
C VAL A 12 -16.09 -9.67 -11.25
N GLN A 13 -16.58 -10.46 -12.21
CA GLN A 13 -17.19 -11.76 -11.88
C GLN A 13 -16.17 -12.80 -11.44
N ASP A 14 -14.89 -12.61 -11.73
CA ASP A 14 -13.83 -13.49 -11.25
C ASP A 14 -13.77 -13.44 -9.71
N PRO A 15 -13.80 -14.59 -9.00
CA PRO A 15 -13.70 -14.62 -7.54
C PRO A 15 -12.47 -13.91 -6.95
N LEU A 16 -11.39 -13.77 -7.72
CA LEU A 16 -10.17 -13.05 -7.31
C LEU A 16 -10.28 -11.53 -7.46
N LEU A 17 -11.18 -11.05 -8.32
CA LEU A 17 -11.28 -9.65 -8.72
C LEU A 17 -12.62 -9.00 -8.32
N CYS A 18 -13.53 -9.76 -7.71
CA CYS A 18 -14.87 -9.30 -7.34
C CYS A 18 -14.88 -8.18 -6.29
N ASP A 19 -13.83 -8.09 -5.47
CA ASP A 19 -13.67 -7.04 -4.46
C ASP A 19 -13.03 -5.75 -5.01
N LEU A 20 -12.65 -5.71 -6.29
CA LEU A 20 -12.04 -4.52 -6.89
C LEU A 20 -13.09 -3.44 -7.21
N PRO A 21 -12.78 -2.16 -6.99
CA PRO A 21 -13.72 -1.07 -7.24
C PRO A 21 -13.97 -0.86 -8.74
N ILE A 22 -15.10 -0.23 -9.10
CA ILE A 22 -15.46 0.07 -10.50
C ILE A 22 -14.36 0.90 -11.21
N GLN A 23 -13.71 1.80 -10.46
CA GLN A 23 -12.56 2.59 -10.91
C GLN A 23 -11.23 1.87 -10.64
N VAL A 24 -11.18 0.57 -10.91
CA VAL A 24 -9.97 -0.26 -10.74
C VAL A 24 -8.88 0.17 -11.72
N THR A 25 -7.64 0.16 -11.26
CA THR A 25 -6.47 0.40 -12.09
C THR A 25 -5.79 -0.91 -12.52
N LEU A 26 -5.10 -0.90 -13.65
CA LEU A 26 -4.32 -2.06 -14.10
C LEU A 26 -3.26 -2.50 -13.06
N GLU A 27 -2.72 -1.54 -12.31
CA GLU A 27 -1.81 -1.78 -11.19
C GLU A 27 -2.46 -2.64 -10.10
N GLU A 28 -3.71 -2.37 -9.74
CA GLU A 28 -4.44 -3.15 -8.73
C GLU A 28 -4.81 -4.54 -9.23
N VAL A 29 -5.24 -4.69 -10.49
CA VAL A 29 -5.49 -6.02 -11.09
C VAL A 29 -4.22 -6.86 -11.05
N ASN A 30 -3.09 -6.30 -11.51
CA ASN A 30 -1.80 -6.98 -11.46
C ASN A 30 -1.36 -7.30 -10.02
N SER A 31 -1.69 -6.44 -9.06
CA SER A 31 -1.39 -6.68 -7.65
C SER A 31 -2.21 -7.85 -7.08
N GLN A 32 -3.48 -7.99 -7.45
CA GLN A 32 -4.30 -9.15 -7.04
C GLN A 32 -3.80 -10.46 -7.64
N ILE A 33 -3.48 -10.44 -8.94
CA ILE A 33 -2.87 -11.59 -9.62
C ILE A 33 -1.55 -11.98 -8.94
N ALA A 34 -0.69 -11.00 -8.64
CA ALA A 34 0.58 -11.25 -7.96
C ALA A 34 0.39 -11.79 -6.53
N LEU A 35 -0.66 -11.37 -5.81
CA LEU A 35 -0.99 -11.93 -4.50
C LEU A 35 -1.39 -13.41 -4.61
N GLU A 36 -2.24 -13.73 -5.58
CA GLU A 36 -2.70 -15.10 -5.82
C GLU A 36 -1.53 -16.06 -6.15
N TYR A 37 -0.60 -15.60 -7.00
CA TYR A 37 0.61 -16.36 -7.31
C TYR A 37 1.70 -16.29 -6.22
N GLY A 38 1.43 -15.66 -5.06
CA GLY A 38 2.39 -15.52 -3.97
C GLY A 38 3.61 -14.64 -4.29
N GLN A 39 3.55 -13.86 -5.37
CA GLN A 39 4.59 -12.92 -5.84
C GLN A 39 4.48 -11.54 -5.19
N ALA A 40 3.35 -11.25 -4.56
CA ALA A 40 3.14 -10.08 -3.72
C ALA A 40 2.77 -10.47 -2.28
N MET A 41 2.77 -9.48 -1.41
CA MET A 41 2.33 -9.60 -0.03
C MET A 41 1.59 -8.33 0.40
N THR A 42 0.62 -8.48 1.30
CA THR A 42 -0.09 -7.37 1.91
C THR A 42 0.61 -6.96 3.19
N VAL A 43 1.06 -5.72 3.29
CA VAL A 43 1.55 -5.10 4.53
C VAL A 43 0.43 -4.29 5.15
N ARG A 44 0.11 -4.57 6.41
CA ARG A 44 -0.93 -3.84 7.16
C ARG A 44 -0.32 -2.58 7.75
N VAL A 45 -0.48 -1.45 7.06
CA VAL A 45 0.11 -0.18 7.48
C VAL A 45 -0.83 0.53 8.45
N CYS A 46 -0.45 0.58 9.72
CA CYS A 46 -1.23 1.16 10.80
C CYS A 46 -0.95 2.67 10.92
N LYS A 47 -2.00 3.48 10.75
CA LYS A 47 -1.97 4.92 11.03
C LYS A 47 -2.04 5.19 12.53
N MET A 48 -1.77 6.45 12.90
CA MET A 48 -1.81 6.94 14.29
C MET A 48 -3.21 6.93 14.91
N ASP A 49 -4.25 7.02 14.07
CA ASP A 49 -5.67 6.98 14.47
C ASP A 49 -6.22 5.56 14.61
N GLY A 50 -5.39 4.53 14.35
CA GLY A 50 -5.80 3.13 14.38
C GLY A 50 -6.34 2.61 13.04
N GLU A 51 -6.48 3.45 12.01
CA GLU A 51 -6.84 2.96 10.68
C GLU A 51 -5.72 2.07 10.12
N VAL A 52 -6.10 0.92 9.55
CA VAL A 52 -5.17 -0.02 8.91
C VAL A 52 -5.35 0.01 7.40
N MET A 53 -4.28 0.31 6.68
CA MET A 53 -4.24 0.30 5.21
C MET A 53 -3.61 -1.00 4.71
N PRO A 54 -4.33 -1.87 4.00
CA PRO A 54 -3.76 -3.07 3.38
C PRO A 54 -2.97 -2.69 2.12
N VAL A 55 -1.67 -2.44 2.28
CA VAL A 55 -0.80 -2.02 1.17
C VAL A 55 -0.14 -3.24 0.54
N VAL A 56 -0.41 -3.48 -0.74
CA VAL A 56 0.17 -4.60 -1.49
C VAL A 56 1.52 -4.20 -2.07
N VAL A 57 2.52 -5.05 -1.90
CA VAL A 57 3.88 -4.87 -2.45
C VAL A 57 4.41 -6.20 -2.97
N VAL A 58 5.31 -6.16 -3.96
CA VAL A 58 6.01 -7.36 -4.44
C VAL A 58 6.89 -7.98 -3.33
N GLN A 59 7.13 -9.28 -3.39
CA GLN A 59 7.90 -10.00 -2.35
C GLN A 59 9.35 -9.50 -2.19
N SER A 60 9.91 -8.88 -3.23
CA SER A 60 11.25 -8.28 -3.23
C SER A 60 11.26 -6.79 -2.86
N ALA A 61 10.13 -6.23 -2.43
CA ALA A 61 9.98 -4.81 -2.18
C ALA A 61 10.96 -4.31 -1.11
N THR A 62 11.45 -3.10 -1.33
CA THR A 62 12.27 -2.33 -0.42
C THR A 62 11.42 -1.41 0.46
N VAL A 63 12.05 -0.78 1.47
CA VAL A 63 11.40 0.26 2.27
C VAL A 63 10.92 1.43 1.39
N LEU A 64 11.68 1.79 0.35
CA LEU A 64 11.26 2.83 -0.60
C LEU A 64 10.01 2.42 -1.39
N ASP A 65 9.93 1.16 -1.81
CA ASP A 65 8.77 0.64 -2.53
C ASP A 65 7.53 0.63 -1.64
N LEU A 66 7.67 0.24 -0.36
CA LEU A 66 6.57 0.34 0.61
C LEU A 66 6.11 1.79 0.79
N LYS A 67 7.04 2.74 0.92
CA LYS A 67 6.70 4.17 1.02
C LYS A 67 5.90 4.61 -0.20
N LYS A 68 6.34 4.28 -1.42
CA LYS A 68 5.62 4.63 -2.66
C LYS A 68 4.24 3.96 -2.72
N ALA A 69 4.13 2.69 -2.32
CA ALA A 69 2.87 1.97 -2.31
C ALA A 69 1.87 2.58 -1.31
N ILE A 70 2.34 3.05 -0.14
CA ILE A 70 1.51 3.82 0.80
C ILE A 70 1.00 5.12 0.15
N GLN A 71 1.88 5.85 -0.56
CA GLN A 71 1.47 7.07 -1.26
C GLN A 71 0.37 6.80 -2.27
N ARG A 72 0.59 5.77 -3.10
CA ARG A 72 -0.33 5.35 -4.15
C ARG A 72 -1.67 4.91 -3.57
N TYR A 73 -1.65 4.09 -2.52
CA TYR A 73 -2.85 3.63 -1.83
C TYR A 73 -3.70 4.80 -1.33
N VAL A 74 -3.09 5.76 -0.64
CA VAL A 74 -3.82 6.91 -0.10
C VAL A 74 -4.34 7.82 -1.20
N GLN A 75 -3.58 8.03 -2.28
CA GLN A 75 -4.04 8.78 -3.44
C GLN A 75 -5.28 8.14 -4.08
N LEU A 76 -5.24 6.83 -4.36
CA LEU A 76 -6.38 6.11 -4.93
C LEU A 76 -7.61 6.16 -4.03
N LYS A 77 -7.41 6.03 -2.71
CA LYS A 77 -8.49 6.15 -1.73
C LYS A 77 -9.14 7.54 -1.79
N GLN A 78 -8.34 8.61 -1.85
CA GLN A 78 -8.85 9.98 -1.96
C GLN A 78 -9.59 10.21 -3.29
N GLU A 79 -9.05 9.76 -4.41
CA GLU A 79 -9.68 9.88 -5.73
C GLU A 79 -11.07 9.23 -5.77
N ARG A 80 -11.23 8.08 -5.08
CA ARG A 80 -12.50 7.34 -4.96
C ARG A 80 -13.50 7.99 -4.02
N GLU A 81 -13.02 8.52 -2.91
CA GLU A 81 -13.86 9.19 -1.91
C GLU A 81 -14.21 10.64 -2.31
N GLY A 82 -13.71 11.13 -3.45
CA GLY A 82 -13.88 12.52 -3.88
C GLY A 82 -13.08 13.53 -3.04
N GLY A 83 -12.06 13.06 -2.32
CA GLY A 83 -11.18 13.90 -1.52
C GLY A 83 -10.14 14.63 -2.37
N ILE A 84 -9.95 15.93 -2.14
CA ILE A 84 -8.99 16.80 -2.88
C ILE A 84 -7.79 17.17 -2.00
N GLN A 85 -7.58 16.46 -0.88
CA GLN A 85 -6.55 16.87 0.08
C GLN A 85 -5.15 16.44 -0.38
N HIS A 86 -4.37 17.39 -0.88
CA HIS A 86 -2.96 17.15 -1.20
C HIS A 86 -2.15 16.80 0.06
N ILE A 87 -1.53 15.63 0.08
CA ILE A 87 -0.65 15.18 1.16
C ILE A 87 0.80 15.51 0.82
N SER A 88 1.45 16.29 1.68
CA SER A 88 2.89 16.55 1.59
C SER A 88 3.71 15.35 2.06
N TRP A 89 3.92 14.36 1.18
CA TRP A 89 4.69 13.16 1.50
C TRP A 89 6.12 13.43 1.96
N SER A 90 6.77 14.46 1.42
CA SER A 90 8.07 14.93 1.91
C SER A 90 8.05 15.29 3.40
N TYR A 91 6.97 15.93 3.86
CA TYR A 91 6.74 16.23 5.27
C TYR A 91 6.48 14.96 6.08
N VAL A 92 5.64 14.06 5.58
CA VAL A 92 5.36 12.77 6.23
C VAL A 92 6.65 11.99 6.47
N TRP A 93 7.46 11.76 5.43
CA TRP A 93 8.70 10.99 5.56
C TRP A 93 9.79 11.71 6.35
N ARG A 94 9.76 13.05 6.40
CA ARG A 94 10.62 13.82 7.30
C ARG A 94 10.20 13.67 8.76
N THR A 95 8.91 13.59 9.05
CA THR A 95 8.34 13.67 10.40
C THR A 95 8.12 12.32 11.07
N TYR A 96 7.95 11.25 10.28
CA TYR A 96 7.64 9.92 10.77
C TYR A 96 8.64 8.88 10.24
N HIS A 97 8.93 7.87 11.06
CA HIS A 97 9.48 6.60 10.60
C HIS A 97 8.36 5.60 10.41
N LEU A 98 8.58 4.63 9.52
CA LEU A 98 7.85 3.37 9.56
C LEU A 98 8.58 2.43 10.52
N THR A 99 7.83 1.62 11.27
CA THR A 99 8.38 0.64 12.21
C THR A 99 7.68 -0.69 12.09
N SER A 100 8.44 -1.78 12.18
CA SER A 100 7.90 -3.14 12.32
C SER A 100 8.58 -3.82 13.50
N ALA A 101 7.82 -4.46 14.38
CA ALA A 101 8.32 -5.13 15.59
C ALA A 101 9.32 -4.28 16.43
N GLY A 102 9.13 -2.96 16.47
CA GLY A 102 10.02 -2.01 17.16
C GLY A 102 11.25 -1.57 16.38
N GLU A 103 11.60 -2.23 15.27
CA GLU A 103 12.68 -1.82 14.37
C GLU A 103 12.21 -0.71 13.42
N LYS A 104 13.02 0.33 13.27
CA LYS A 104 12.74 1.45 12.36
C LYS A 104 13.20 1.10 10.95
N LEU A 105 12.32 1.27 9.97
CA LEU A 105 12.61 1.08 8.55
C LEU A 105 13.29 2.33 7.98
N THR A 106 14.59 2.48 8.27
CA THR A 106 15.39 3.66 7.90
C THR A 106 16.15 3.51 6.59
N GLU A 107 16.40 2.28 6.14
CA GLU A 107 17.20 2.00 4.94
C GLU A 107 16.31 1.80 3.72
N ASP A 108 16.21 2.82 2.87
CA ASP A 108 15.32 2.82 1.70
C ASP A 108 15.58 1.67 0.72
N ARG A 109 16.81 1.14 0.65
CA ARG A 109 17.21 0.07 -0.26
C ARG A 109 17.13 -1.34 0.35
N LYS A 110 16.96 -1.46 1.67
CA LYS A 110 16.88 -2.75 2.35
C LYS A 110 15.50 -3.37 2.08
N LYS A 111 15.46 -4.68 1.84
CA LYS A 111 14.20 -5.36 1.54
C LYS A 111 13.37 -5.48 2.81
N LEU A 112 12.04 -5.44 2.66
CA LEU A 112 11.12 -5.65 3.77
C LEU A 112 11.33 -7.01 4.45
N ARG A 113 11.60 -8.04 3.65
CA ARG A 113 11.92 -9.39 4.17
C ARG A 113 13.20 -9.43 5.01
N ASP A 114 14.16 -8.55 4.76
CA ASP A 114 15.40 -8.46 5.54
C ASP A 114 15.16 -7.79 6.90
N TYR A 115 14.03 -7.11 7.07
CA TYR A 115 13.49 -6.64 8.35
C TYR A 115 12.56 -7.69 9.01
N GLY A 116 12.41 -8.88 8.41
CA GLY A 116 11.50 -9.92 8.89
C GLY A 116 10.03 -9.72 8.51
N ILE A 117 9.69 -8.68 7.73
CA ILE A 117 8.30 -8.39 7.32
C ILE A 117 7.83 -9.41 6.29
N ARG A 118 6.70 -10.05 6.59
CA ARG A 118 6.01 -11.08 5.79
C ARG A 118 4.59 -10.65 5.46
N ASN A 119 3.89 -11.51 4.71
CA ASN A 119 2.50 -11.28 4.34
C ASN A 119 1.61 -11.14 5.58
N ARG A 120 0.81 -10.07 5.59
CA ARG A 120 -0.10 -9.63 6.66
C ARG A 120 0.56 -9.08 7.92
N ASP A 121 1.88 -8.88 7.93
CA ASP A 121 2.56 -8.23 9.04
C ASP A 121 2.22 -6.73 9.11
N GLU A 122 2.36 -6.20 10.32
CA GLU A 122 2.05 -4.81 10.63
C GLU A 122 3.28 -3.90 10.52
N VAL A 123 3.05 -2.72 9.96
CA VAL A 123 4.00 -1.62 9.94
C VAL A 123 3.28 -0.36 10.44
N SER A 124 3.80 0.26 11.48
CA SER A 124 3.20 1.45 12.07
C SER A 124 4.01 2.69 11.75
N PHE A 125 3.34 3.83 11.64
CA PHE A 125 4.04 5.10 11.72
C PHE A 125 4.56 5.31 13.16
N ILE A 126 5.67 6.01 13.34
CA ILE A 126 6.11 6.57 14.62
C ILE A 126 6.68 7.97 14.40
N LYS A 127 6.35 8.93 15.26
CA LYS A 127 6.87 10.30 15.14
C LYS A 127 8.37 10.31 15.45
N LYS A 128 9.17 10.98 14.62
CA LYS A 128 10.59 11.21 14.89
C LYS A 128 10.72 12.19 16.06
N LEU A 129 11.61 11.88 17.00
CA LEU A 129 12.02 12.85 18.02
C LEU A 129 12.80 13.99 17.34
N ARG A 130 12.53 15.25 17.72
CA ARG A 130 13.39 16.36 17.35
C ARG A 130 14.76 16.12 18.01
N GLN A 131 15.82 16.02 17.22
CA GLN A 131 17.16 16.29 17.76
C GLN A 131 17.19 17.80 18.08
N LYS A 132 17.55 18.14 19.33
CA LYS A 132 17.77 19.53 19.74
C LYS A 132 19.05 20.05 19.14
#